data_AF-A0A956QJE7-F1
#
_entry.id   AF-A0A956QJE7-F1
#
_cell.length_a   1.000
_cell.length_b   1.000
_cell.length_c   1.000
_cell.angle_alpha   90.00
_cell.angle_beta   90.00
_cell.angle_gamma   90.00
#
_symmetry.space_group_name_H-M   'P 1'
#
loop_
_entity.id
_entity.type
_entity.pdbx_description
1 polymer ?
#
loop_
_entity_poly.entity_id
_entity_poly.type
_entity_poly.pdbx_seq_one_letter_code
_entity_poly.pdbx_strand_id
1 'polypeptide(L)'
;LLEEAVAAARSLGPVAKAGAQLEAGLSLRELGSSEAGELLRAARDGYDKLGLSAAAALASLALARLGELEGLPQRLADLVAGARSPEVEEALAWIWPSLFELSVPEAETAIRSLLAELSWSLEALLAQGRLGLKDRQRLLEVLEGSGGFAPEGLLTRLGQDPDAALAARAAALVEEAASTPRAPTVRVTSFGYFTVQIGGQVLSDREWRTQKTRYLFAYLANPWGNLSHSEAVLEAFWSEDLMKARQAMYWSVSTARRVMREQADELSELIVRDGDNLSLATDVPHWHDVEEFERAYEAARAAEQEGRQQQALAAYREAVELYRGPYLEGCFFDWALERRREYARKCGEALAKLAGAAAARDDHDLTLEYAQRLLEQSPHAQDAHLLVMNTYLKTGRPELAIEQYRRCEKILRSEYDLEPVTELIEAYYRARLEMP
;
A
#
# COMPACT_ATOMS: atom_id res chain seq x y z
N LEU A 1 -14.67 24.45 8.53
CA LEU A 1 -13.42 23.68 8.48
C LEU A 1 -13.60 22.25 7.96
N LEU A 2 -14.21 21.30 8.70
CA LEU A 2 -14.38 19.93 8.19
C LEU A 2 -15.28 19.85 6.94
N GLU A 3 -16.41 20.57 6.92
CA GLU A 3 -17.26 20.65 5.73
C GLU A 3 -16.54 21.29 4.52
N GLU A 4 -15.74 22.33 4.78
CA GLU A 4 -14.94 23.00 3.74
C GLU A 4 -13.85 22.08 3.19
N ALA A 5 -13.23 21.26 4.05
CA ALA A 5 -12.24 20.26 3.64
C ALA A 5 -12.88 19.17 2.76
N VAL A 6 -14.05 18.65 3.15
CA VAL A 6 -14.81 17.68 2.32
C VAL A 6 -15.26 18.32 1.01
N ALA A 7 -15.67 19.60 1.01
CA ALA A 7 -16.04 20.32 -0.20
C ALA A 7 -14.83 20.52 -1.13
N ALA A 8 -13.67 20.89 -0.59
CA ALA A 8 -12.42 21.04 -1.34
C ALA A 8 -11.97 19.69 -1.94
N ALA A 9 -12.06 18.60 -1.19
CA ALA A 9 -11.67 17.26 -1.65
C ALA A 9 -12.49 16.77 -2.85
N ARG A 10 -13.72 17.27 -3.07
CA ARG A 10 -14.51 16.95 -4.28
C ARG A 10 -13.82 17.36 -5.57
N SER A 11 -12.99 18.40 -5.53
CA SER A 11 -12.22 18.86 -6.69
C SER A 11 -11.00 17.99 -6.97
N LEU A 12 -10.56 17.18 -6.00
CA LEU A 12 -9.39 16.31 -6.07
C LEU A 12 -9.73 14.89 -6.55
N GLY A 13 -11.01 14.51 -6.57
CA GLY A 13 -11.47 13.20 -7.03
C GLY A 13 -12.37 12.47 -6.02
N PRO A 14 -12.99 11.36 -6.42
CA PRO A 14 -13.93 10.63 -5.58
C PRO A 14 -13.24 9.86 -4.44
N VAL A 15 -12.01 9.36 -4.62
CA VAL A 15 -11.24 8.71 -3.53
C VAL A 15 -10.91 9.74 -2.44
N ALA A 16 -10.36 10.89 -2.84
CA ALA A 16 -10.04 11.98 -1.91
C ALA A 16 -11.28 12.48 -1.15
N LYS A 17 -12.42 12.57 -1.83
CA LYS A 17 -13.71 12.90 -1.20
C LYS A 17 -14.11 11.85 -0.15
N ALA A 18 -14.07 10.57 -0.48
CA ALA A 18 -14.42 9.49 0.45
C ALA A 18 -13.48 9.46 1.67
N GLY A 19 -12.17 9.65 1.45
CA GLY A 19 -11.17 9.77 2.52
C GLY A 19 -11.42 10.97 3.43
N ALA A 20 -11.70 12.15 2.85
CA ALA A 20 -12.06 13.32 3.64
C ALA A 20 -13.33 13.11 4.48
N GLN A 21 -14.32 12.37 3.95
CA GLN A 21 -15.52 11.99 4.69
C GLN A 21 -15.23 11.02 5.84
N LEU A 22 -14.34 10.04 5.62
CA LEU A 22 -13.90 9.11 6.66
C LEU A 22 -13.21 9.86 7.80
N GLU A 23 -12.20 10.68 7.49
CA GLU A 23 -11.44 11.47 8.47
C GLU A 23 -12.33 12.46 9.25
N ALA A 24 -13.22 13.17 8.55
CA ALA A 24 -14.17 14.07 9.19
C ALA A 24 -15.15 13.30 10.08
N GLY A 25 -15.64 12.14 9.64
CA GLY A 25 -16.52 11.27 10.41
C GLY A 25 -15.84 10.73 11.68
N LEU A 26 -14.59 10.28 11.59
CA LEU A 26 -13.78 9.84 12.72
C LEU A 26 -13.59 10.97 13.74
N SER A 27 -13.24 12.17 13.27
CA SER A 27 -13.06 13.36 14.11
C SER A 27 -14.34 13.77 14.83
N LEU A 28 -15.48 13.80 14.11
CA LEU A 28 -16.78 14.15 14.69
C LEU A 28 -17.28 13.10 15.68
N ARG A 29 -16.95 11.82 15.49
CA ARG A 29 -17.25 10.75 16.43
C ARG A 29 -16.56 10.98 17.78
N GLU A 30 -15.28 11.38 17.78
CA GLU A 30 -14.57 11.68 19.02
C GLU A 30 -15.20 12.84 19.80
N LEU A 31 -15.87 13.76 19.09
CA LEU A 31 -16.63 14.87 19.66
C LEU A 31 -18.07 14.51 20.04
N GLY A 32 -18.53 13.28 19.78
CA GLY A 32 -19.89 12.83 20.07
C GLY A 32 -20.97 13.45 19.19
N SER A 33 -20.63 13.94 18.00
CA SER A 33 -21.59 14.53 17.06
C SER A 33 -22.47 13.48 16.39
N SER A 34 -23.77 13.79 16.23
CA SER A 34 -24.72 12.94 15.51
C SER A 34 -24.45 12.85 14.00
N GLU A 35 -23.71 13.81 13.44
CA GLU A 35 -23.37 13.86 12.01
C GLU A 35 -22.29 12.87 11.60
N ALA A 36 -21.54 12.32 12.58
CA ALA A 36 -20.45 11.38 12.33
C ALA A 36 -20.90 10.16 11.50
N GLY A 37 -22.07 9.58 11.84
CA GLY A 37 -22.59 8.41 11.14
C GLY A 37 -22.95 8.70 9.68
N GLU A 38 -23.42 9.90 9.36
CA GLU A 38 -23.77 10.28 7.99
C GLU A 38 -22.53 10.37 7.09
N LEU A 39 -21.46 11.00 7.58
CA LEU A 39 -20.19 11.09 6.85
C LEU A 39 -19.53 9.72 6.68
N LEU A 40 -19.52 8.89 7.72
CA LEU A 40 -18.95 7.55 7.64
C LEU A 40 -19.73 6.63 6.69
N ARG A 41 -21.06 6.71 6.66
CA ARG A 41 -21.89 6.00 5.65
C ARG A 41 -21.59 6.50 4.25
N ALA A 42 -21.50 7.82 4.06
CA ALA A 42 -21.16 8.39 2.76
C ALA A 42 -19.74 7.98 2.29
N ALA A 43 -18.77 7.89 3.20
CA ALA A 43 -17.43 7.38 2.91
C ALA A 43 -17.46 5.91 2.48
N ARG A 44 -18.13 5.04 3.27
CA ARG A 44 -18.31 3.62 2.94
C ARG A 44 -18.94 3.43 1.56
N ASP A 45 -20.06 4.09 1.31
CA ASP A 45 -20.79 3.98 0.04
C ASP A 45 -19.96 4.55 -1.13
N GLY A 46 -19.14 5.57 -0.88
CA GLY A 46 -18.14 6.07 -1.82
C GLY A 46 -17.10 5.01 -2.17
N TYR A 47 -16.46 4.40 -1.17
CA TYR A 47 -15.47 3.34 -1.38
C TYR A 47 -16.04 2.10 -2.06
N ASP A 48 -17.28 1.72 -1.74
CA ASP A 48 -17.97 0.60 -2.40
C ASP A 48 -18.14 0.84 -3.90
N LYS A 49 -18.57 2.05 -4.29
CA LYS A 49 -18.67 2.43 -5.70
C LYS A 49 -17.33 2.37 -6.40
N LEU A 50 -16.27 2.78 -5.69
CA LEU A 50 -14.90 2.76 -6.21
C LEU A 50 -14.31 1.34 -6.25
N GLY A 51 -14.95 0.37 -5.58
CA GLY A 51 -14.47 -0.99 -5.45
C GLY A 51 -13.24 -1.12 -4.54
N LEU A 52 -13.09 -0.20 -3.59
CA LEU A 52 -12.03 -0.17 -2.57
C LEU A 52 -12.55 -0.87 -1.29
N SER A 53 -12.66 -2.20 -1.32
CA SER A 53 -13.31 -2.98 -0.27
C SER A 53 -12.65 -2.83 1.10
N ALA A 54 -11.32 -2.72 1.15
CA ALA A 54 -10.57 -2.50 2.39
C ALA A 54 -10.90 -1.13 3.03
N ALA A 55 -10.91 -0.07 2.23
CA ALA A 55 -11.29 1.27 2.68
C ALA A 55 -12.77 1.34 3.11
N ALA A 56 -13.66 0.68 2.38
CA ALA A 56 -15.06 0.53 2.79
C ALA A 56 -15.19 -0.23 4.11
N ALA A 57 -14.36 -1.26 4.33
CA ALA A 57 -14.32 -1.98 5.60
C ALA A 57 -13.82 -1.11 6.76
N LEU A 58 -12.86 -0.21 6.54
CA LEU A 58 -12.44 0.78 7.54
C LEU A 58 -13.59 1.71 7.94
N ALA A 59 -14.33 2.23 6.95
CA ALA A 59 -15.51 3.04 7.22
C ALA A 59 -16.59 2.26 8.00
N SER A 60 -16.82 0.99 7.65
CA SER A 60 -17.71 0.09 8.40
C SER A 60 -17.22 -0.21 9.81
N LEU A 61 -15.92 -0.39 10.03
CA LEU A 61 -15.33 -0.56 11.35
C LEU A 61 -15.51 0.70 12.20
N ALA A 62 -15.38 1.89 11.58
CA ALA A 62 -15.66 3.16 12.23
C ALA A 62 -17.15 3.34 12.60
N LEU A 63 -18.07 2.86 11.75
CA LEU A 63 -19.52 2.84 11.99
C LEU A 63 -19.92 1.84 13.09
N ALA A 64 -19.25 0.69 13.18
CA ALA A 64 -19.50 -0.30 14.23
C ALA A 64 -19.30 0.29 15.64
N ARG A 65 -18.40 1.27 15.78
CA ARG A 65 -18.17 2.04 17.01
C ARG A 65 -19.35 2.95 17.39
N LEU A 66 -20.23 3.26 16.44
CA LEU A 66 -21.50 3.97 16.66
C LEU A 66 -22.67 2.99 16.87
N GLY A 67 -22.41 1.68 16.91
CA GLY A 67 -23.43 0.63 17.04
C GLY A 67 -24.02 0.14 15.72
N GLU A 68 -23.56 0.66 14.57
CA GLU A 68 -23.99 0.20 13.25
C GLU A 68 -23.18 -1.05 12.82
N LEU A 69 -23.69 -2.24 13.14
CA LEU A 69 -23.01 -3.53 12.89
C LEU A 69 -23.44 -4.23 11.59
N GLU A 70 -24.29 -3.59 10.77
CA GLU A 70 -24.84 -4.21 9.56
C GLU A 70 -23.74 -4.56 8.54
N GLY A 71 -23.73 -5.82 8.10
CA GLY A 71 -22.74 -6.33 7.13
C GLY A 71 -21.30 -6.47 7.67
N LEU A 72 -21.06 -6.20 8.95
CA LEU A 72 -19.72 -6.20 9.56
C LEU A 72 -18.93 -7.52 9.34
N PRO A 73 -19.52 -8.73 9.41
CA PRO A 73 -18.79 -9.98 9.12
C PRO A 73 -18.06 -9.98 7.77
N GLN A 74 -18.75 -9.58 6.69
CA GLN A 74 -18.15 -9.52 5.36
C GLN A 74 -17.08 -8.42 5.31
N ARG A 75 -17.33 -7.27 5.95
CA ARG A 75 -16.38 -6.16 6.00
C ARG A 75 -15.10 -6.52 6.75
N LEU A 76 -15.19 -7.30 7.81
CA LEU A 76 -14.01 -7.81 8.50
C LEU A 76 -13.20 -8.76 7.61
N ALA A 77 -13.86 -9.59 6.79
CA ALA A 77 -13.18 -10.40 5.79
C ALA A 77 -12.50 -9.54 4.70
N ASP A 78 -13.16 -8.48 4.24
CA ASP A 78 -12.59 -7.52 3.28
C ASP A 78 -11.38 -6.79 3.88
N LEU A 79 -11.43 -6.43 5.16
CA LEU A 79 -10.32 -5.82 5.90
C LEU A 79 -9.12 -6.78 6.00
N VAL A 80 -9.38 -8.06 6.30
CA VAL A 80 -8.34 -9.10 6.33
C VAL A 80 -7.72 -9.32 4.95
N ALA A 81 -8.55 -9.43 3.92
CA ALA A 81 -8.07 -9.59 2.55
C ALA A 81 -7.25 -8.36 2.10
N GLY A 82 -7.66 -7.17 2.54
CA GLY A 82 -6.99 -5.90 2.31
C GLY A 82 -5.93 -5.54 3.35
N ALA A 83 -5.44 -6.46 4.18
CA ALA A 83 -4.52 -6.14 5.27
C ALA A 83 -3.24 -5.41 4.82
N ARG A 84 -2.85 -5.63 3.56
CA ARG A 84 -1.64 -5.05 2.94
C ARG A 84 -1.92 -3.76 2.18
N SER A 85 -3.18 -3.32 2.12
CA SER A 85 -3.59 -2.13 1.37
C SER A 85 -3.06 -0.84 2.02
N PRO A 86 -2.83 0.22 1.21
CA PRO A 86 -2.42 1.53 1.72
C PRO A 86 -3.37 2.08 2.78
N GLU A 87 -4.67 1.95 2.58
CA GLU A 87 -5.69 2.52 3.47
C GLU A 87 -5.65 1.85 4.84
N VAL A 88 -5.43 0.53 4.87
CA VAL A 88 -5.25 -0.21 6.12
C VAL A 88 -3.98 0.23 6.83
N GLU A 89 -2.88 0.40 6.08
CA GLU A 89 -1.58 0.82 6.62
C GLU A 89 -1.65 2.22 7.28
N GLU A 90 -2.33 3.16 6.63
CA GLU A 90 -2.56 4.52 7.17
C GLU A 90 -3.47 4.49 8.41
N ALA A 91 -4.42 3.55 8.46
CA ALA A 91 -5.38 3.42 9.55
C ALA A 91 -4.90 2.57 10.75
N LEU A 92 -3.71 1.97 10.69
CA LEU A 92 -3.20 1.05 11.73
C LEU A 92 -3.24 1.60 13.15
N ALA A 93 -3.13 2.93 13.29
CA ALA A 93 -3.15 3.60 14.58
C ALA A 93 -4.47 3.41 15.36
N TRP A 94 -5.59 3.16 14.67
CA TRP A 94 -6.92 3.07 15.27
C TRP A 94 -7.68 1.78 14.96
N ILE A 95 -7.26 0.98 13.96
CA ILE A 95 -7.87 -0.31 13.63
C ILE A 95 -7.90 -1.23 14.85
N TRP A 96 -6.77 -1.41 15.52
CA TRP A 96 -6.67 -2.37 16.63
C TRP A 96 -7.58 -2.06 17.81
N PRO A 97 -7.56 -0.85 18.41
CA PRO A 97 -8.56 -0.48 19.43
C PRO A 97 -10.00 -0.64 18.94
N SER A 98 -10.26 -0.38 17.66
CA SER A 98 -11.60 -0.55 17.10
C SER A 98 -12.02 -2.01 17.02
N LEU A 99 -11.13 -2.91 16.64
CA LEU A 99 -11.37 -4.36 16.62
C LEU A 99 -11.51 -4.95 18.02
N PHE A 100 -10.68 -4.52 18.98
CA PHE A 100 -10.71 -5.05 20.34
C PHE A 100 -11.99 -4.71 21.10
N GLU A 101 -12.66 -3.62 20.75
CA GLU A 101 -13.96 -3.26 21.32
C GLU A 101 -15.14 -4.07 20.73
N LEU A 102 -14.95 -4.74 19.59
CA LEU A 102 -16.00 -5.54 18.98
C LEU A 102 -16.23 -6.84 19.76
N SER A 103 -17.48 -7.05 20.16
CA SER A 103 -17.93 -8.28 20.84
C SER A 103 -18.66 -9.22 19.88
N VAL A 104 -18.10 -9.44 18.68
CA VAL A 104 -18.63 -10.38 17.68
C VAL A 104 -17.59 -11.46 17.35
N PRO A 105 -17.98 -12.74 17.15
CA PRO A 105 -17.03 -13.84 16.88
C PRO A 105 -16.10 -13.58 15.69
N GLU A 106 -16.60 -12.94 14.64
CA GLU A 106 -15.86 -12.63 13.43
C GLU A 106 -14.72 -11.64 13.68
N ALA A 107 -14.83 -10.78 14.69
CA ALA A 107 -13.77 -9.87 15.08
C ALA A 107 -12.56 -10.64 15.62
N GLU A 108 -12.78 -11.72 16.37
CA GLU A 108 -11.68 -12.55 16.86
C GLU A 108 -10.94 -13.24 15.71
N THR A 109 -11.67 -13.80 14.75
CA THR A 109 -11.09 -14.37 13.53
C THR A 109 -10.29 -13.32 12.76
N ALA A 110 -10.85 -12.11 12.60
CA ALA A 110 -10.18 -11.03 11.89
C ALA A 110 -8.91 -10.58 12.62
N ILE A 111 -8.94 -10.42 13.96
CA ILE A 111 -7.76 -10.08 14.76
C ILE A 111 -6.68 -11.15 14.57
N ARG A 112 -7.02 -12.44 14.61
CA ARG A 112 -6.07 -13.54 14.40
C ARG A 112 -5.44 -13.51 13.02
N SER A 113 -6.23 -13.30 11.97
CA SER A 113 -5.71 -13.20 10.61
C SER A 113 -4.83 -11.95 10.42
N LEU A 114 -5.26 -10.80 10.93
CA LEU A 114 -4.47 -9.57 10.88
C LEU A 114 -3.20 -9.68 11.71
N LEU A 115 -3.18 -10.43 12.82
CA LEU A 115 -1.96 -10.66 13.60
C LEU A 115 -0.87 -11.34 12.77
N ALA A 116 -1.22 -12.21 11.83
CA ALA A 116 -0.24 -12.85 10.95
C ALA A 116 0.46 -11.85 10.01
N GLU A 117 -0.29 -10.84 9.57
CA GLU A 117 0.15 -9.88 8.56
C GLU A 117 0.70 -8.57 9.17
N LEU A 118 0.16 -8.19 10.33
CA LEU A 118 0.25 -6.86 10.93
C LEU A 118 0.64 -6.90 12.41
N SER A 119 1.13 -8.02 12.95
CA SER A 119 1.68 -8.13 14.33
C SER A 119 2.60 -6.97 14.69
N TRP A 120 3.44 -6.63 13.73
CA TRP A 120 4.37 -5.52 13.67
C TRP A 120 3.75 -4.19 14.15
N SER A 121 2.50 -3.92 13.75
CA SER A 121 1.83 -2.66 14.06
C SER A 121 1.36 -2.60 15.51
N LEU A 122 0.95 -3.74 16.09
CA LEU A 122 0.65 -3.84 17.52
C LEU A 122 1.91 -3.71 18.37
N GLU A 123 3.02 -4.32 17.95
CA GLU A 123 4.31 -4.15 18.62
C GLU A 123 4.72 -2.68 18.69
N ALA A 124 4.55 -1.94 17.59
CA ALA A 124 4.81 -0.51 17.55
C ALA A 124 3.87 0.27 18.49
N LEU A 125 2.56 -0.04 18.50
CA LEU A 125 1.60 0.63 19.39
C LEU A 125 1.88 0.34 20.87
N LEU A 126 2.27 -0.90 21.23
CA LEU A 126 2.71 -1.25 22.58
C LEU A 126 3.97 -0.47 22.98
N ALA A 127 4.97 -0.42 22.09
CA ALA A 127 6.22 0.31 22.34
C ALA A 127 5.99 1.80 22.59
N GLN A 128 5.02 2.39 21.90
CA GLN A 128 4.64 3.80 22.03
C GLN A 128 3.64 4.05 23.18
N GLY A 129 3.19 3.00 23.90
CA GLY A 129 2.19 3.12 24.96
C GLY A 129 0.81 3.58 24.48
N ARG A 130 0.48 3.33 23.20
CA ARG A 130 -0.77 3.78 22.56
C ARG A 130 -1.96 2.84 22.74
N LEU A 131 -1.76 1.64 23.31
CA LEU A 131 -2.83 0.71 23.66
C LEU A 131 -3.21 0.86 25.13
N GLY A 132 -4.51 1.02 25.42
CA GLY A 132 -5.03 1.07 26.78
C GLY A 132 -5.03 -0.28 27.47
N LEU A 133 -5.27 -0.32 28.79
CA LEU A 133 -5.27 -1.58 29.56
C LEU A 133 -6.25 -2.62 29.00
N LYS A 134 -7.46 -2.18 28.61
CA LYS A 134 -8.48 -3.06 28.03
C LYS A 134 -8.03 -3.66 26.69
N ASP A 135 -7.40 -2.86 25.84
CA ASP A 135 -6.87 -3.31 24.54
C ASP A 135 -5.79 -4.38 24.74
N ARG A 136 -4.87 -4.16 25.70
CA ARG A 136 -3.80 -5.11 26.02
C ARG A 136 -4.33 -6.40 26.63
N GLN A 137 -5.37 -6.31 27.48
CA GLN A 137 -6.08 -7.48 28.00
C GLN A 137 -6.75 -8.27 26.88
N ARG A 138 -7.48 -7.59 25.98
CA ARG A 138 -8.15 -8.24 24.87
C ARG A 138 -7.17 -8.88 23.90
N LEU A 139 -6.07 -8.21 23.59
CA LEU A 139 -4.99 -8.77 22.79
C LEU A 139 -4.47 -10.07 23.39
N LEU A 140 -4.18 -10.07 24.70
CA LEU A 140 -3.66 -11.25 25.37
C LEU A 140 -4.66 -12.42 25.39
N GLU A 141 -5.95 -12.17 25.60
CA GLU A 141 -6.99 -13.20 25.49
C GLU A 141 -7.02 -13.84 24.09
N VAL A 142 -6.90 -13.03 23.04
CA VAL A 142 -6.85 -13.55 21.67
C VAL A 142 -5.59 -14.41 21.50
N LEU A 143 -4.44 -13.95 21.97
CA LEU A 143 -3.17 -14.69 21.88
C LEU A 143 -3.24 -16.04 22.60
N GLU A 144 -3.78 -16.09 23.82
CA GLU A 144 -3.99 -17.32 24.60
C GLU A 144 -4.87 -18.33 23.85
N GLY A 145 -5.92 -17.86 23.17
CA GLY A 145 -6.79 -18.72 22.34
C GLY A 145 -6.18 -19.16 21.00
N SER A 146 -4.96 -18.73 20.66
CA SER A 146 -4.36 -18.97 19.32
C SER A 146 -3.67 -20.31 19.15
N GLY A 147 -3.66 -21.16 20.19
CA GLY A 147 -2.98 -22.46 20.13
C GLY A 147 -1.49 -22.35 19.79
N GLY A 148 -0.82 -21.32 20.31
CA GLY A 148 0.61 -21.06 20.07
C GLY A 148 0.94 -20.12 18.90
N PHE A 149 -0.05 -19.60 18.16
CA PHE A 149 0.20 -18.53 17.19
C PHE A 149 0.29 -17.16 17.89
N ALA A 150 1.46 -16.85 18.44
CA ALA A 150 1.74 -15.55 19.04
C ALA A 150 3.13 -15.05 18.58
N PRO A 151 3.23 -13.87 17.97
CA PRO A 151 4.52 -13.29 17.58
C PRO A 151 5.41 -13.08 18.82
N GLU A 152 6.63 -13.59 18.79
CA GLU A 152 7.55 -13.54 19.94
C GLU A 152 7.88 -12.10 20.37
N GLY A 153 8.06 -11.18 19.42
CA GLY A 153 8.28 -9.76 19.70
C GLY A 153 7.12 -9.14 20.48
N LEU A 154 5.88 -9.49 20.10
CA LEU A 154 4.67 -9.05 20.78
C LEU A 154 4.57 -9.62 22.21
N LEU A 155 4.82 -10.92 22.38
CA LEU A 155 4.82 -11.55 23.71
C LEU A 155 5.92 -11.01 24.62
N THR A 156 7.11 -10.76 24.08
CA THR A 156 8.24 -10.18 24.81
C THR A 156 7.90 -8.78 25.32
N ARG A 157 7.28 -7.93 24.48
CA ARG A 157 6.83 -6.60 24.89
C ARG A 157 5.72 -6.67 25.93
N LEU A 158 4.75 -7.57 25.79
CA LEU A 158 3.70 -7.78 26.79
C LEU A 158 4.26 -8.35 28.10
N GLY A 159 5.33 -9.16 28.05
CA GLY A 159 6.05 -9.62 29.25
C GLY A 159 6.74 -8.50 30.03
N GLN A 160 6.92 -7.33 29.40
CA GLN A 160 7.44 -6.10 30.00
C GLN A 160 6.32 -5.09 30.35
N ASP A 161 5.04 -5.50 30.30
CA ASP A 161 3.91 -4.60 30.58
C ASP A 161 3.99 -4.04 32.02
N PRO A 162 3.65 -2.75 32.24
CA PRO A 162 3.59 -2.18 33.59
C PRO A 162 2.57 -2.87 34.50
N ASP A 163 1.55 -3.53 33.96
CA ASP A 163 0.62 -4.36 34.74
C ASP A 163 1.21 -5.77 34.97
N ALA A 164 1.48 -6.07 36.24
CA ALA A 164 2.15 -7.31 36.62
C ALA A 164 1.34 -8.58 36.28
N ALA A 165 0.01 -8.51 36.23
CA ALA A 165 -0.82 -9.67 35.92
C ALA A 165 -0.80 -9.98 34.42
N LEU A 166 -0.85 -8.95 33.57
CA LEU A 166 -0.63 -9.06 32.13
C LEU A 166 0.76 -9.61 31.81
N ALA A 167 1.80 -9.03 32.42
CA ALA A 167 3.19 -9.44 32.21
C ALA A 167 3.40 -10.92 32.56
N ALA A 168 2.85 -11.39 33.69
CA ALA A 168 2.97 -12.78 34.11
C ALA A 168 2.27 -13.75 33.14
N ARG A 169 1.09 -13.40 32.64
CA ARG A 169 0.35 -14.21 31.65
C ARG A 169 1.10 -14.27 30.31
N ALA A 170 1.63 -13.14 29.85
CA ALA A 170 2.43 -13.08 28.62
C ALA A 170 3.72 -13.91 28.73
N ALA A 171 4.41 -13.85 29.87
CA ALA A 171 5.61 -14.65 30.12
C ALA A 171 5.34 -16.17 30.04
N ALA A 172 4.19 -16.64 30.52
CA ALA A 172 3.80 -18.04 30.40
C ALA A 172 3.62 -18.48 28.93
N LEU A 173 3.08 -17.60 28.09
CA LEU A 173 2.98 -17.85 26.64
C LEU A 173 4.35 -17.85 25.94
N VAL A 174 5.31 -17.05 26.41
CA VAL A 174 6.68 -17.07 25.87
C VAL A 174 7.33 -18.44 26.12
N GLU A 175 7.19 -18.99 27.32
CA GLU A 175 7.73 -20.32 27.65
C GLU A 175 7.11 -21.42 26.79
N GLU A 176 5.82 -21.29 26.42
CA GLU A 176 5.12 -22.21 25.52
C GLU A 176 5.56 -22.03 24.06
N ALA A 177 5.71 -20.78 23.60
CA ALA A 177 6.10 -20.42 22.23
C ALA A 177 7.58 -20.69 21.92
N ALA A 178 8.48 -20.63 22.92
CA ALA A 178 9.92 -20.90 22.79
C ALA A 178 10.25 -22.34 22.33
N SER A 179 9.23 -23.22 22.26
CA SER A 179 9.35 -24.55 21.66
C SER A 179 9.38 -24.54 20.11
N THR A 180 9.04 -23.41 19.45
CA THR A 180 9.11 -23.25 17.98
C THR A 180 9.50 -21.81 17.56
N PRO A 181 10.80 -21.49 17.38
CA PRO A 181 11.21 -20.15 16.92
C PRO A 181 10.72 -19.89 15.49
N ARG A 182 10.22 -18.69 15.23
CA ARG A 182 9.78 -18.23 13.89
C ARG A 182 10.41 -16.87 13.57
N ALA A 183 11.02 -16.77 12.40
CA ALA A 183 11.60 -15.52 11.92
C ALA A 183 10.53 -14.41 11.79
N PRO A 184 10.83 -13.16 12.17
CA PRO A 184 9.91 -12.04 11.98
C PRO A 184 9.70 -11.77 10.49
N THR A 185 8.48 -11.36 10.11
CA THR A 185 8.17 -11.01 8.72
C THR A 185 8.93 -9.76 8.28
N VAL A 186 9.67 -9.86 7.19
CA VAL A 186 10.37 -8.74 6.56
C VAL A 186 9.44 -8.08 5.53
N ARG A 187 9.07 -6.82 5.75
CA ARG A 187 8.24 -6.05 4.82
C ARG A 187 9.14 -5.09 4.04
N VAL A 188 9.07 -5.17 2.71
CA VAL A 188 9.84 -4.34 1.79
C VAL A 188 8.88 -3.51 0.95
N THR A 189 9.10 -2.20 0.93
CA THR A 189 8.34 -1.27 0.09
C THR A 189 9.29 -0.59 -0.87
N SER A 190 9.04 -0.73 -2.16
CA SER A 190 9.85 -0.19 -3.23
C SER A 190 9.09 0.77 -4.15
N PHE A 191 7.75 0.84 -4.11
CA PHE A 191 6.99 1.88 -4.83
C PHE A 191 6.90 3.17 -4.01
N GLY A 192 7.70 4.16 -4.41
CA GLY A 192 8.03 5.34 -3.61
C GLY A 192 9.42 5.21 -2.99
N TYR A 193 9.62 5.81 -1.81
CA TYR A 193 10.89 5.69 -1.09
C TYR A 193 11.10 4.26 -0.58
N PHE A 194 12.33 3.75 -0.74
CA PHE A 194 12.66 2.39 -0.31
C PHE A 194 12.62 2.24 1.22
N THR A 195 11.75 1.38 1.74
CA THR A 195 11.70 1.08 3.17
C THR A 195 11.77 -0.42 3.42
N VAL A 196 12.39 -0.77 4.55
CA VAL A 196 12.42 -2.14 5.05
C VAL A 196 11.95 -2.09 6.49
N GLN A 197 11.00 -2.96 6.83
CA GLN A 197 10.41 -3.02 8.15
C GLN A 197 10.46 -4.44 8.68
N ILE A 198 10.85 -4.59 9.95
CA ILE A 198 11.04 -5.87 10.62
C ILE A 198 10.41 -5.76 12.01
N GLY A 199 9.48 -6.66 12.36
CA GLY A 199 8.80 -6.62 13.67
C GLY A 199 8.12 -5.27 13.98
N GLY A 200 7.84 -4.48 12.94
CA GLY A 200 7.10 -3.22 13.03
C GLY A 200 7.98 -1.99 13.06
N GLN A 201 9.29 -2.19 13.14
CA GLN A 201 10.25 -1.11 13.13
C GLN A 201 10.77 -0.90 11.72
N VAL A 202 10.62 0.32 11.22
CA VAL A 202 11.17 0.74 9.93
C VAL A 202 12.66 1.01 10.11
N LEU A 203 13.49 0.34 9.31
CA LEU A 203 14.92 0.60 9.27
C LEU A 203 15.18 2.01 8.73
N SER A 204 15.88 2.80 9.52
CA SER A 204 16.36 4.13 9.15
C SER A 204 17.52 4.06 8.15
N ASP A 205 17.65 5.10 7.33
CA ASP A 205 18.75 5.24 6.37
C ASP A 205 20.15 5.13 6.99
N ARG A 206 20.29 5.46 8.29
CA ARG A 206 21.58 5.42 9.01
C ARG A 206 22.04 3.99 9.29
N GLU A 207 21.13 3.07 9.51
CA GLU A 207 21.45 1.68 9.83
C GLU A 207 22.19 1.00 8.68
N TRP A 208 21.80 1.31 7.44
CA TRP A 208 22.42 0.79 6.21
C TRP A 208 23.88 1.20 6.02
N ARG A 209 24.38 2.20 6.75
CA ARG A 209 25.68 2.87 6.62
C ARG A 209 25.96 3.57 5.29
N THR A 210 25.54 3.00 4.16
CA THR A 210 25.69 3.57 2.82
C THR A 210 24.45 3.34 1.97
N GLN A 211 24.17 4.26 1.04
CA GLN A 211 23.09 4.08 0.06
C GLN A 211 23.33 2.84 -0.83
N LYS A 212 24.59 2.52 -1.17
CA LYS A 212 24.90 1.30 -1.94
C LYS A 212 24.49 0.03 -1.21
N THR A 213 24.72 -0.04 0.10
CA THR A 213 24.29 -1.20 0.90
C THR A 213 22.77 -1.31 0.96
N ARG A 214 22.07 -0.18 1.16
CA ARG A 214 20.61 -0.12 1.13
C ARG A 214 20.03 -0.60 -0.20
N TYR A 215 20.51 -0.04 -1.31
CA TYR A 215 19.99 -0.41 -2.63
C TYR A 215 20.48 -1.76 -3.12
N LEU A 216 21.61 -2.29 -2.64
CA LEU A 216 21.99 -3.69 -2.86
C LEU A 216 20.97 -4.64 -2.23
N PHE A 217 20.52 -4.34 -1.01
CA PHE A 217 19.45 -5.11 -0.40
C PHE A 217 18.15 -4.99 -1.21
N ALA A 218 17.77 -3.78 -1.62
CA ALA A 218 16.61 -3.57 -2.50
C ALA A 218 16.71 -4.42 -3.78
N TYR A 219 17.87 -4.41 -4.44
CA TYR A 219 18.14 -5.18 -5.64
C TYR A 219 17.93 -6.69 -5.40
N LEU A 220 18.52 -7.25 -4.34
CA LEU A 220 18.40 -8.68 -4.02
C LEU A 220 17.00 -9.08 -3.52
N ALA A 221 16.23 -8.15 -2.96
CA ALA A 221 14.87 -8.38 -2.48
C ALA A 221 13.82 -8.47 -3.60
N ASN A 222 14.19 -8.19 -4.85
CA ASN A 222 13.29 -8.33 -6.00
C ASN A 222 13.43 -9.72 -6.63
N PRO A 223 12.35 -10.34 -7.17
CA PRO A 223 12.43 -11.66 -7.81
C PRO A 223 13.44 -11.75 -8.95
N TRP A 224 13.58 -10.68 -9.74
CA TRP A 224 14.54 -10.60 -10.85
C TRP A 224 15.98 -10.39 -10.39
N GLY A 225 16.19 -9.87 -9.18
CA GLY A 225 17.50 -9.70 -8.57
C GLY A 225 17.86 -10.87 -7.65
N ASN A 226 16.90 -11.71 -7.29
CA ASN A 226 17.11 -12.93 -6.53
C ASN A 226 17.89 -13.94 -7.39
N LEU A 227 18.88 -14.60 -6.79
CA LEU A 227 19.83 -15.48 -7.48
C LEU A 227 20.72 -14.75 -8.51
N SER A 228 21.10 -13.51 -8.24
CA SER A 228 21.98 -12.75 -9.13
C SER A 228 23.43 -13.20 -9.01
N HIS A 229 24.07 -13.44 -10.16
CA HIS A 229 25.51 -13.62 -10.20
C HIS A 229 26.22 -12.35 -9.71
N SER A 230 27.26 -12.52 -8.92
CA SER A 230 28.08 -11.44 -8.39
C SER A 230 28.60 -10.46 -9.43
N GLU A 231 28.79 -10.87 -10.68
CA GLU A 231 29.26 -9.98 -11.77
C GLU A 231 28.17 -9.02 -12.22
N ALA A 232 26.91 -9.49 -12.32
CA ALA A 232 25.77 -8.62 -12.60
C ALA A 232 25.54 -7.61 -11.45
N VAL A 233 25.71 -8.06 -10.20
CA VAL A 233 25.65 -7.18 -9.03
C VAL A 233 26.79 -6.15 -9.06
N LEU A 234 27.98 -6.54 -9.50
CA LEU A 234 29.10 -5.60 -9.64
C LEU A 234 28.82 -4.55 -10.70
N GLU A 235 28.38 -4.97 -11.89
CA GLU A 235 28.03 -4.08 -12.99
C GLU A 235 26.92 -3.09 -12.61
N ALA A 236 25.91 -3.54 -11.86
CA ALA A 236 24.79 -2.72 -11.41
C ALA A 236 25.17 -1.59 -10.43
N PHE A 237 26.29 -1.70 -9.70
CA PHE A 237 26.59 -0.80 -8.57
C PHE A 237 28.01 -0.20 -8.58
N TRP A 238 28.97 -0.81 -9.26
CA TRP A 238 30.38 -0.41 -9.25
C TRP A 238 30.97 -0.51 -10.66
N SER A 239 31.14 0.64 -11.32
CA SER A 239 31.75 0.76 -12.66
C SER A 239 33.28 0.91 -12.64
N GLU A 240 33.93 0.67 -11.50
CA GLU A 240 35.37 0.89 -11.29
C GLU A 240 36.18 -0.43 -11.28
N ASP A 241 37.48 -0.34 -10.97
CA ASP A 241 38.41 -1.46 -10.77
C ASP A 241 37.76 -2.68 -10.08
N LEU A 242 37.70 -3.79 -10.80
CA LEU A 242 37.02 -5.03 -10.44
C LEU A 242 37.42 -5.58 -9.07
N MET A 243 38.70 -5.45 -8.67
CA MET A 243 39.16 -5.98 -7.39
C MET A 243 38.61 -5.16 -6.22
N LYS A 244 38.60 -3.84 -6.34
CA LYS A 244 38.03 -2.94 -5.34
C LYS A 244 36.51 -3.06 -5.29
N ALA A 245 35.87 -3.21 -6.45
CA ALA A 245 34.43 -3.41 -6.57
C ALA A 245 33.98 -4.70 -5.84
N ARG A 246 34.69 -5.83 -6.05
CA ARG A 246 34.41 -7.09 -5.34
C ARG A 246 34.50 -6.94 -3.82
N GLN A 247 35.55 -6.28 -3.33
CA GLN A 247 35.72 -6.05 -1.90
C GLN A 247 34.60 -5.15 -1.33
N ALA A 248 34.21 -4.10 -2.05
CA ALA A 248 33.12 -3.21 -1.65
C ALA A 248 31.76 -3.91 -1.65
N MET A 249 31.51 -4.81 -2.61
CA MET A 249 30.30 -5.64 -2.65
C MET A 249 30.23 -6.57 -1.44
N TYR A 250 31.31 -7.30 -1.13
CA TYR A 250 31.33 -8.18 0.05
C TYR A 250 31.16 -7.40 1.36
N TRP A 251 31.74 -6.21 1.45
CA TRP A 251 31.52 -5.33 2.59
C TRP A 251 30.06 -4.88 2.71
N SER A 252 29.40 -4.55 1.60
CA SER A 252 27.98 -4.21 1.58
C SER A 252 27.10 -5.39 1.99
N VAL A 253 27.36 -6.59 1.47
CA VAL A 253 26.64 -7.82 1.88
C VAL A 253 26.82 -8.07 3.38
N SER A 254 28.06 -8.02 3.88
CA SER A 254 28.35 -8.21 5.30
C SER A 254 27.68 -7.15 6.17
N THR A 255 27.64 -5.89 5.70
CA THR A 255 26.96 -4.81 6.41
C THR A 255 25.45 -5.02 6.44
N ALA A 256 24.83 -5.38 5.31
CA ALA A 256 23.41 -5.67 5.24
C ALA A 256 23.03 -6.85 6.17
N ARG A 257 23.79 -7.96 6.16
CA ARG A 257 23.59 -9.06 7.10
C ARG A 257 23.70 -8.63 8.56
N ARG A 258 24.66 -7.75 8.89
CA ARG A 258 24.79 -7.23 10.26
C ARG A 258 23.58 -6.38 10.66
N VAL A 259 23.10 -5.51 9.77
CA VAL A 259 21.89 -4.70 10.00
C VAL A 259 20.71 -5.61 10.29
N MET A 260 20.53 -6.69 9.52
CA MET A 260 19.44 -7.65 9.74
C MET A 260 19.58 -8.42 11.06
N ARG A 261 20.80 -8.89 11.38
CA ARG A 261 21.10 -9.56 12.66
C ARG A 261 20.83 -8.66 13.87
N GLU A 262 21.13 -7.37 13.76
CA GLU A 262 20.86 -6.39 14.84
C GLU A 262 19.34 -6.25 15.13
N GLN A 263 18.46 -6.67 14.21
CA GLN A 263 17.01 -6.69 14.42
C GLN A 263 16.51 -8.05 14.93
N ALA A 264 17.02 -9.16 14.37
CA ALA A 264 16.69 -10.52 14.80
C ALA A 264 17.78 -11.50 14.34
N ASP A 265 18.18 -12.42 15.22
CA ASP A 265 19.27 -13.37 14.95
C ASP A 265 18.93 -14.33 13.79
N GLU A 266 17.64 -14.68 13.63
CA GLU A 266 17.11 -15.50 12.54
C GLU A 266 17.33 -14.87 11.16
N LEU A 267 17.44 -13.55 11.09
CA LEU A 267 17.66 -12.81 9.83
C LEU A 267 19.15 -12.66 9.47
N SER A 268 20.05 -13.22 10.27
CA SER A 268 21.49 -13.07 10.07
C SER A 268 22.01 -13.65 8.74
N GLU A 269 21.30 -14.63 8.18
CA GLU A 269 21.59 -15.25 6.88
C GLU A 269 20.57 -14.87 5.80
N LEU A 270 19.81 -13.77 5.99
CA LEU A 270 18.79 -13.31 5.05
C LEU A 270 19.33 -13.04 3.63
N ILE A 271 20.60 -12.66 3.49
CA ILE A 271 21.27 -12.67 2.18
C ILE A 271 22.08 -13.94 2.08
N VAL A 272 21.71 -14.87 1.21
CA VAL A 272 22.42 -16.13 0.99
C VAL A 272 23.44 -15.95 -0.13
N ARG A 273 24.57 -16.65 0.01
CA ARG A 273 25.56 -16.79 -1.06
C ARG A 273 25.68 -18.26 -1.40
N ASP A 274 25.35 -18.62 -2.63
CA ASP A 274 25.57 -19.95 -3.19
C ASP A 274 26.54 -19.85 -4.36
N GLY A 275 27.77 -20.31 -4.16
CA GLY A 275 28.88 -20.08 -5.07
C GLY A 275 29.13 -18.58 -5.32
N ASP A 276 28.93 -18.16 -6.57
CA ASP A 276 29.06 -16.76 -6.99
C ASP A 276 27.71 -16.03 -7.12
N ASN A 277 26.61 -16.67 -6.72
CA ASN A 277 25.28 -16.06 -6.71
C ASN A 277 24.97 -15.47 -5.34
N LEU A 278 24.23 -14.36 -5.35
CA LEU A 278 23.64 -13.71 -4.19
C LEU A 278 22.12 -13.75 -4.31
N SER A 279 21.44 -14.10 -3.22
CA SER A 279 19.99 -14.22 -3.15
C SER A 279 19.47 -13.73 -1.80
N LEU A 280 18.18 -13.42 -1.75
CA LEU A 280 17.48 -13.32 -0.48
C LEU A 280 17.01 -14.72 -0.06
N ALA A 281 17.11 -15.04 1.24
CA ALA A 281 16.69 -16.31 1.79
C ALA A 281 15.18 -16.52 1.60
N THR A 282 14.78 -17.67 1.06
CA THR A 282 13.37 -17.96 0.72
C THR A 282 12.57 -18.54 1.89
N ASP A 283 13.24 -18.97 2.95
CA ASP A 283 12.67 -19.53 4.16
C ASP A 283 12.27 -18.46 5.19
N VAL A 284 12.66 -17.20 4.97
CA VAL A 284 12.22 -16.07 5.77
C VAL A 284 10.87 -15.56 5.25
N PRO A 285 9.84 -15.48 6.11
CA PRO A 285 8.59 -14.83 5.75
C PRO A 285 8.85 -13.39 5.31
N HIS A 286 8.44 -13.03 4.10
CA HIS A 286 8.58 -11.68 3.60
C HIS A 286 7.36 -11.24 2.78
N TRP A 287 7.20 -9.93 2.70
CA TRP A 287 6.24 -9.26 1.84
C TRP A 287 6.96 -8.17 1.08
N HIS A 288 6.69 -8.06 -0.22
CA HIS A 288 7.27 -7.03 -1.06
C HIS A 288 6.23 -6.49 -2.03
N ASP A 289 5.97 -5.19 -1.98
CA ASP A 289 4.95 -4.52 -2.81
C ASP A 289 5.12 -4.78 -4.31
N VAL A 290 6.35 -4.85 -4.82
CA VAL A 290 6.65 -5.18 -6.21
C VAL A 290 6.23 -6.58 -6.60
N GLU A 291 6.43 -7.57 -5.73
CA GLU A 291 6.03 -8.96 -6.00
C GLU A 291 4.52 -9.10 -6.07
N GLU A 292 3.82 -8.43 -5.15
CA GLU A 292 2.37 -8.40 -5.12
C GLU A 292 1.81 -7.67 -6.35
N PHE A 293 2.46 -6.57 -6.76
CA PHE A 293 2.10 -5.83 -7.97
C PHE A 293 2.24 -6.70 -9.22
N GLU A 294 3.40 -7.36 -9.39
CA GLU A 294 3.65 -8.24 -10.53
C GLU A 294 2.64 -9.39 -10.57
N ARG A 295 2.38 -10.01 -9.41
CA ARG A 295 1.38 -11.08 -9.30
C ARG A 295 -0.01 -10.60 -9.72
N ALA A 296 -0.46 -9.46 -9.20
CA ALA A 296 -1.77 -8.89 -9.51
C ALA A 296 -1.86 -8.49 -10.99
N TYR A 297 -0.82 -7.85 -11.54
CA TYR A 297 -0.75 -7.44 -12.92
C TYR A 297 -0.77 -8.64 -13.89
N GLU A 298 0.02 -9.67 -13.64
CA GLU A 298 0.02 -10.88 -14.49
C GLU A 298 -1.28 -11.68 -14.36
N ALA A 299 -1.88 -11.75 -13.17
CA ALA A 299 -3.20 -12.34 -12.99
C ALA A 299 -4.27 -11.58 -13.78
N ALA A 300 -4.19 -10.25 -13.83
CA ALA A 300 -5.08 -9.41 -14.62
C ALA A 300 -4.93 -9.68 -16.12
N ARG A 301 -3.69 -9.77 -16.61
CA ARG A 301 -3.37 -10.08 -18.00
C ARG A 301 -3.87 -11.45 -18.42
N ALA A 302 -3.67 -12.47 -17.58
CA ALA A 302 -4.18 -13.82 -17.83
C ALA A 302 -5.72 -13.85 -17.88
N ALA A 303 -6.39 -13.21 -16.92
CA ALA A 303 -7.84 -13.12 -16.91
C ALA A 303 -8.40 -12.36 -18.13
N GLU A 304 -7.71 -11.31 -18.60
CA GLU A 304 -8.08 -10.56 -19.81
C GLU A 304 -7.97 -11.44 -21.06
N GLN A 305 -6.88 -12.21 -21.21
CA GLN A 305 -6.69 -13.14 -22.32
C GLN A 305 -7.76 -14.23 -22.37
N GLU A 306 -8.25 -14.65 -21.22
CA GLU A 306 -9.32 -15.65 -21.10
C GLU A 306 -10.74 -15.05 -21.20
N GLY A 307 -10.87 -13.73 -21.43
CA GLY A 307 -12.15 -13.05 -21.51
C GLY A 307 -12.88 -12.88 -20.16
N ARG A 308 -12.20 -13.14 -19.04
CA ARG A 308 -12.70 -12.99 -17.67
C ARG A 308 -12.61 -11.53 -17.21
N GLN A 309 -13.32 -10.64 -17.91
CA GLN A 309 -13.18 -9.18 -17.78
C GLN A 309 -13.29 -8.66 -16.33
N GLN A 310 -14.27 -9.14 -15.56
CA GLN A 310 -14.45 -8.67 -14.18
C GLN A 310 -13.28 -9.03 -13.28
N GLN A 311 -12.72 -10.23 -13.45
CA GLN A 311 -11.55 -10.67 -12.70
C GLN A 311 -10.29 -9.91 -13.12
N ALA A 312 -10.14 -9.64 -14.43
CA ALA A 312 -9.05 -8.82 -14.93
C ALA A 312 -9.08 -7.42 -14.31
N LEU A 313 -10.24 -6.76 -14.29
CA LEU A 313 -10.38 -5.43 -13.70
C LEU A 313 -10.13 -5.42 -12.18
N ALA A 314 -10.56 -6.46 -11.45
CA ALA A 314 -10.27 -6.57 -10.02
C ALA A 314 -8.76 -6.68 -9.75
N ALA A 315 -8.05 -7.51 -10.52
CA ALA A 315 -6.61 -7.71 -10.37
C ALA A 315 -5.81 -6.47 -10.85
N TYR A 316 -6.25 -5.79 -11.91
CA TYR A 316 -5.65 -4.49 -12.30
C TYR A 316 -5.80 -3.44 -11.20
N ARG A 317 -6.94 -3.41 -10.51
CA ARG A 317 -7.15 -2.49 -9.37
C ARG A 317 -6.18 -2.79 -8.23
N GLU A 318 -6.01 -4.04 -7.85
CA GLU A 318 -5.04 -4.45 -6.82
C GLU A 318 -3.62 -4.00 -7.17
N ALA A 319 -3.17 -4.19 -8.42
CA ALA A 319 -1.87 -3.73 -8.88
C ALA A 319 -1.74 -2.20 -8.77
N VAL A 320 -2.76 -1.46 -9.21
CA VAL A 320 -2.75 0.00 -9.17
C VAL A 320 -2.71 0.55 -7.74
N GLU A 321 -3.35 -0.10 -6.76
CA GLU A 321 -3.29 0.32 -5.35
C GLU A 321 -1.94 0.04 -4.66
N LEU A 322 -1.19 -0.95 -5.15
CA LEU A 322 0.17 -1.22 -4.65
C LEU A 322 1.19 -0.19 -5.15
N TYR A 323 0.95 0.41 -6.32
CA TYR A 323 1.84 1.41 -6.92
C TYR A 323 1.60 2.80 -6.30
N ARG A 324 2.27 3.07 -5.16
CA ARG A 324 2.13 4.34 -4.40
C ARG A 324 3.00 5.48 -4.91
N GLY A 325 3.97 5.19 -5.76
CA GLY A 325 4.92 6.17 -6.27
C GLY A 325 5.99 5.54 -7.16
N PRO A 326 6.91 6.35 -7.70
CA PRO A 326 7.96 5.86 -8.57
C PRO A 326 8.81 4.79 -7.87
N TYR A 327 9.08 3.68 -8.55
CA TYR A 327 9.96 2.62 -8.03
C TYR A 327 11.32 3.18 -7.58
N LEU A 328 11.69 2.86 -6.33
CA LEU A 328 12.88 3.33 -5.62
C LEU A 328 13.12 4.83 -5.82
N GLU A 329 12.16 5.66 -5.40
CA GLU A 329 12.29 7.11 -5.43
C GLU A 329 13.58 7.56 -4.73
N GLY A 330 14.33 8.47 -5.37
CA GLY A 330 15.66 8.90 -4.93
C GLY A 330 16.83 7.96 -5.30
N CYS A 331 16.57 6.79 -5.88
CA CYS A 331 17.61 5.91 -6.43
C CYS A 331 17.95 6.31 -7.88
N PHE A 332 19.24 6.43 -8.20
CA PHE A 332 19.72 6.85 -9.52
C PHE A 332 20.64 5.81 -10.19
N PHE A 333 20.67 4.57 -9.71
CA PHE A 333 21.35 3.50 -10.43
C PHE A 333 20.58 3.17 -11.71
N ASP A 334 21.29 2.88 -12.80
CA ASP A 334 20.68 2.66 -14.12
C ASP A 334 19.67 1.51 -14.13
N TRP A 335 19.96 0.42 -13.42
CA TRP A 335 19.03 -0.70 -13.26
C TRP A 335 17.71 -0.26 -12.60
N ALA A 336 17.78 0.63 -11.59
CA ALA A 336 16.58 1.12 -10.89
C ALA A 336 15.77 2.06 -11.78
N LEU A 337 16.43 2.89 -12.59
CA LEU A 337 15.77 3.77 -13.56
C LEU A 337 15.06 2.97 -14.66
N GLU A 338 15.64 1.87 -15.12
CA GLU A 338 15.00 0.96 -16.07
C GLU A 338 13.75 0.32 -15.46
N ARG A 339 13.86 -0.27 -14.26
CA ARG A 339 12.72 -0.86 -13.55
C ARG A 339 11.62 0.17 -13.27
N ARG A 340 11.98 1.40 -12.89
CA ARG A 340 11.02 2.49 -12.70
C ARG A 340 10.21 2.79 -13.96
N ARG A 341 10.84 2.82 -15.13
CA ARG A 341 10.13 2.99 -16.40
C ARG A 341 9.22 1.80 -16.72
N GLU A 342 9.68 0.58 -16.44
CA GLU A 342 8.89 -0.63 -16.63
C GLU A 342 7.62 -0.63 -15.77
N TYR A 343 7.74 -0.38 -14.47
CA TYR A 343 6.61 -0.38 -13.55
C TYR A 343 5.64 0.77 -13.81
N ALA A 344 6.14 1.97 -14.13
CA ALA A 344 5.29 3.08 -14.55
C ALA A 344 4.46 2.74 -15.80
N ARG A 345 5.06 2.05 -16.79
CA ARG A 345 4.32 1.58 -17.97
C ARG A 345 3.24 0.55 -17.60
N LYS A 346 3.57 -0.47 -16.79
CA LYS A 346 2.60 -1.48 -16.35
C LYS A 346 1.43 -0.85 -15.57
N CYS A 347 1.73 0.06 -14.64
CA CYS A 347 0.71 0.79 -13.88
C CYS A 347 -0.15 1.66 -14.80
N GLY A 348 0.47 2.38 -15.75
CA GLY A 348 -0.26 3.18 -16.74
C GLY A 348 -1.19 2.35 -17.63
N GLU A 349 -0.76 1.16 -18.07
CA GLU A 349 -1.59 0.22 -18.81
C GLU A 349 -2.80 -0.25 -17.98
N ALA A 350 -2.58 -0.62 -16.71
CA ALA A 350 -3.64 -1.02 -15.80
C ALA A 350 -4.65 0.12 -15.56
N LEU A 351 -4.18 1.35 -15.31
CA LEU A 351 -5.01 2.54 -15.15
C LEU A 351 -5.83 2.84 -16.41
N ALA A 352 -5.25 2.74 -17.60
CA ALA A 352 -5.97 2.93 -18.85
C ALA A 352 -7.11 1.91 -19.03
N LYS A 353 -6.87 0.63 -18.68
CA LYS A 353 -7.89 -0.43 -18.73
C LYS A 353 -9.02 -0.16 -17.75
N LEU A 354 -8.69 0.25 -16.53
CA LEU A 354 -9.66 0.59 -15.48
C LEU A 354 -10.49 1.82 -15.88
N ALA A 355 -9.85 2.89 -16.34
CA ALA A 355 -10.51 4.12 -16.81
C ALA A 355 -11.46 3.85 -17.98
N GLY A 356 -11.02 3.08 -18.98
CA GLY A 356 -11.85 2.70 -20.12
C GLY A 356 -13.06 1.85 -19.73
N ALA A 357 -12.88 0.90 -18.81
CA ALA A 357 -13.97 0.06 -18.32
C ALA A 357 -14.98 0.86 -17.47
N ALA A 358 -14.52 1.82 -16.67
CA ALA A 358 -15.37 2.74 -15.94
C ALA A 358 -16.15 3.65 -16.90
N ALA A 359 -15.48 4.19 -17.92
CA ALA A 359 -16.10 5.05 -18.92
C ALA A 359 -17.18 4.33 -19.72
N ALA A 360 -16.96 3.05 -20.06
CA ALA A 360 -17.93 2.20 -20.75
C ALA A 360 -19.19 1.90 -19.92
N ARG A 361 -19.12 2.07 -18.59
CA ARG A 361 -20.24 1.91 -17.65
C ARG A 361 -20.88 3.23 -17.25
N ASP A 362 -20.44 4.34 -17.85
CA ASP A 362 -20.78 5.70 -17.43
C ASP A 362 -20.49 5.97 -15.94
N ASP A 363 -19.50 5.28 -15.37
CA ASP A 363 -19.01 5.55 -14.02
C ASP A 363 -18.03 6.73 -14.08
N HIS A 364 -18.59 7.94 -14.04
CA HIS A 364 -17.85 9.19 -14.20
C HIS A 364 -16.82 9.41 -13.08
N ASP A 365 -17.13 8.98 -11.86
CA ASP A 365 -16.24 9.13 -10.72
C ASP A 365 -14.99 8.25 -10.91
N LEU A 366 -15.17 6.95 -11.17
CA LEU A 366 -14.04 6.05 -11.44
C LEU A 366 -13.27 6.40 -12.72
N THR A 367 -13.96 6.90 -13.74
CA THR A 367 -13.29 7.34 -14.97
C THR A 367 -12.31 8.47 -14.69
N LEU A 368 -12.75 9.50 -13.94
CA LEU A 368 -11.90 10.63 -13.58
C LEU A 368 -10.73 10.18 -12.69
N GLU A 369 -11.00 9.37 -11.67
CA GLU A 369 -9.99 8.84 -10.74
C GLU A 369 -8.84 8.15 -11.49
N TYR A 370 -9.15 7.13 -12.29
CA TYR A 370 -8.11 6.36 -12.98
C TYR A 370 -7.44 7.17 -14.10
N ALA A 371 -8.18 8.01 -14.83
CA ALA A 371 -7.59 8.82 -15.88
C ALA A 371 -6.68 9.94 -15.33
N GLN A 372 -7.03 10.54 -14.19
CA GLN A 372 -6.18 11.54 -13.54
C GLN A 372 -4.89 10.92 -12.98
N ARG A 373 -4.98 9.77 -12.30
CA ARG A 373 -3.78 9.01 -11.86
C ARG A 373 -2.89 8.60 -13.04
N LEU A 374 -3.48 8.26 -14.18
CA LEU A 374 -2.72 7.99 -15.41
C LEU A 374 -1.99 9.24 -15.90
N LEU A 375 -2.62 10.42 -15.85
CA LEU A 375 -2.02 11.68 -16.26
C LEU A 375 -0.92 12.19 -15.31
N GLU A 376 -0.94 11.79 -14.03
CA GLU A 376 0.16 12.05 -13.10
C GLU A 376 1.44 11.31 -13.52
N GLN A 377 1.30 10.10 -14.04
CA GLN A 377 2.42 9.27 -14.49
C GLN A 377 2.83 9.57 -15.94
N SER A 378 1.84 9.86 -16.80
CA SER A 378 2.00 10.11 -18.22
C SER A 378 1.24 11.38 -18.63
N PRO A 379 1.78 12.58 -18.34
CA PRO A 379 1.10 13.85 -18.60
C PRO A 379 0.75 14.11 -20.07
N HIS A 380 1.43 13.41 -20.99
CA HIS A 380 1.23 13.50 -22.44
C HIS A 380 0.23 12.47 -23.00
N ALA A 381 -0.39 11.63 -22.15
CA ALA A 381 -1.34 10.62 -22.58
C ALA A 381 -2.65 11.27 -23.09
N GLN A 382 -2.71 11.54 -24.40
CA GLN A 382 -3.83 12.25 -25.03
C GLN A 382 -5.17 11.52 -24.85
N ASP A 383 -5.19 10.19 -24.88
CA ASP A 383 -6.40 9.39 -24.65
C ASP A 383 -6.96 9.59 -23.23
N ALA A 384 -6.09 9.74 -22.23
CA ALA A 384 -6.50 10.01 -20.86
C ALA A 384 -7.07 11.42 -20.71
N HIS A 385 -6.45 12.42 -21.36
CA HIS A 385 -7.02 13.78 -21.44
C HIS A 385 -8.40 13.77 -22.09
N LEU A 386 -8.58 13.01 -23.17
CA LEU A 386 -9.85 12.90 -23.87
C LEU A 386 -10.93 12.24 -23.01
N LEU A 387 -10.59 11.19 -22.26
CA LEU A 387 -11.50 10.58 -21.28
C LEU A 387 -11.95 11.61 -20.24
N VAL A 388 -11.01 12.32 -19.61
CA VAL A 388 -11.32 13.36 -18.61
C VAL A 388 -12.22 14.45 -19.19
N MET A 389 -11.90 14.97 -20.38
CA MET A 389 -12.70 15.99 -21.07
C MET A 389 -14.12 15.50 -21.36
N ASN A 390 -14.28 14.31 -21.91
CA ASN A 390 -15.59 13.73 -22.20
C ASN A 390 -16.40 13.49 -20.92
N THR A 391 -15.76 13.08 -19.83
CA THR A 391 -16.44 12.92 -18.54
C THR A 391 -16.90 14.25 -17.96
N TYR A 392 -16.12 15.32 -18.08
CA TYR A 392 -16.56 16.66 -17.69
C TYR A 392 -17.75 17.15 -18.50
N LEU A 393 -17.76 16.93 -19.83
CA LEU A 393 -18.90 17.28 -20.68
C LEU A 393 -20.17 16.49 -20.30
N LYS A 394 -20.06 15.17 -20.13
CA LYS A 394 -21.18 14.31 -19.70
C LYS A 394 -21.76 14.74 -18.34
N THR A 395 -20.93 15.30 -17.47
CA THR A 395 -21.33 15.77 -16.13
C THR A 395 -21.68 17.25 -16.07
N GLY A 396 -21.82 17.92 -17.23
CA GLY A 396 -22.26 19.31 -17.32
C GLY A 396 -21.24 20.33 -16.80
N ARG A 397 -19.94 20.03 -16.95
CA ARG A 397 -18.81 20.88 -16.50
C ARG A 397 -17.90 21.28 -17.68
N PRO A 398 -18.41 21.96 -18.71
CA PRO A 398 -17.65 22.30 -19.92
C PRO A 398 -16.42 23.18 -19.65
N GLU A 399 -16.45 24.00 -18.60
CA GLU A 399 -15.33 24.83 -18.15
C GLU A 399 -14.10 24.01 -17.77
N LEU A 400 -14.30 22.86 -17.11
CA LEU A 400 -13.21 21.95 -16.72
C LEU A 400 -12.66 21.19 -17.93
N ALA A 401 -13.51 20.85 -18.90
CA ALA A 401 -13.05 20.24 -20.15
C ALA A 401 -12.15 21.19 -20.96
N ILE A 402 -12.49 22.49 -20.99
CA ILE A 402 -11.67 23.54 -21.64
C ILE A 402 -10.32 23.69 -20.92
N GLU A 403 -10.30 23.69 -19.59
CA GLU A 403 -9.07 23.75 -18.80
C GLU A 403 -8.17 22.54 -19.08
N GLN A 404 -8.76 21.34 -19.10
CA GLN A 404 -8.03 20.10 -19.38
C GLN A 404 -7.37 20.12 -20.76
N TYR A 405 -8.09 20.56 -21.80
CA TYR A 405 -7.52 20.72 -23.14
C TYR A 405 -6.30 21.65 -23.14
N ARG A 406 -6.41 22.82 -22.51
CA ARG A 406 -5.32 23.79 -22.43
C ARG A 406 -4.10 23.24 -21.70
N ARG A 407 -4.33 22.42 -20.66
CA ARG A 407 -3.26 21.70 -19.96
C ARG A 407 -2.55 20.72 -20.89
N CYS A 408 -3.31 19.91 -21.64
CA CYS A 408 -2.78 18.98 -22.62
C CYS A 408 -1.97 19.70 -23.71
N GLU A 409 -2.53 20.73 -24.33
CA GLU A 409 -1.88 21.51 -25.40
C GLU A 409 -0.54 22.10 -24.90
N LYS A 410 -0.52 22.67 -23.69
CA LYS A 410 0.69 23.23 -23.10
C LYS A 410 1.78 22.17 -22.93
N ILE A 411 1.43 21.00 -22.40
CA ILE A 411 2.38 19.89 -22.17
C ILE A 411 2.94 19.41 -23.51
N LEU A 412 2.08 19.08 -24.47
CA LEU A 412 2.50 18.58 -25.79
C LEU A 412 3.40 19.57 -26.54
N ARG A 413 3.06 20.86 -26.53
CA ARG A 413 3.85 21.89 -27.21
C ARG A 413 5.19 22.16 -26.51
N SER A 414 5.21 22.21 -25.18
CA SER A 414 6.44 22.60 -24.46
C SER A 414 7.46 21.47 -24.29
N GLU A 415 7.00 20.22 -24.19
CA GLU A 415 7.88 19.07 -23.92
C GLU A 415 8.13 18.20 -25.15
N TYR A 416 7.22 18.19 -26.13
CA TYR A 416 7.26 17.25 -27.26
C TYR A 416 7.20 17.91 -28.64
N ASP A 417 6.95 19.22 -28.73
CA ASP A 417 6.71 19.94 -29.99
C ASP A 417 5.59 19.30 -30.84
N LEU A 418 4.54 18.80 -30.17
CA LEU A 418 3.39 18.15 -30.79
C LEU A 418 2.11 18.99 -30.64
N GLU A 419 1.16 18.78 -31.55
CA GLU A 419 -0.20 19.30 -31.45
C GLU A 419 -1.18 18.25 -30.92
N PRO A 420 -2.28 18.66 -30.24
CA PRO A 420 -3.33 17.75 -29.84
C PRO A 420 -3.99 17.01 -31.02
N VAL A 421 -4.37 15.75 -30.81
CA VAL A 421 -5.13 14.96 -31.79
C VAL A 421 -6.53 15.55 -32.05
N THR A 422 -7.10 15.23 -33.20
CA THR A 422 -8.40 15.73 -33.67
C THR A 422 -9.50 15.56 -32.63
N GLU A 423 -9.55 14.42 -31.95
CA GLU A 423 -10.56 14.08 -30.96
C GLU A 423 -10.55 15.05 -29.76
N LEU A 424 -9.35 15.49 -29.33
CA LEU A 424 -9.20 16.51 -28.28
C LEU A 424 -9.71 17.88 -28.75
N ILE A 425 -9.40 18.24 -30.00
CA ILE A 425 -9.85 19.50 -30.62
C ILE A 425 -11.38 19.51 -30.73
N GLU A 426 -11.99 18.41 -31.17
CA GLU A 426 -13.45 18.25 -31.24
C GLU A 426 -14.12 18.33 -29.87
N ALA A 427 -13.55 17.66 -28.86
CA ALA A 427 -14.05 17.75 -27.48
C ALA A 427 -13.95 19.18 -26.93
N TYR A 428 -12.87 19.91 -27.25
CA TYR A 428 -12.71 21.32 -26.90
C TYR A 428 -13.76 22.22 -27.54
N TYR A 429 -14.05 22.04 -28.84
CA TYR A 429 -15.10 22.84 -29.51
C TYR A 429 -16.49 22.51 -28.98
N ARG A 430 -16.80 21.23 -28.69
CA ARG A 430 -18.06 20.86 -28.00
C ARG A 430 -18.19 21.58 -26.66
N ALA A 431 -17.14 21.57 -25.85
CA ALA A 431 -17.12 22.28 -24.56
C ALA A 431 -17.39 23.78 -24.72
N ARG A 432 -16.80 24.43 -25.73
CA ARG A 432 -17.02 25.86 -25.99
C ARG A 432 -18.43 26.19 -26.46
N LEU A 433 -19.12 25.27 -27.13
CA LEU A 433 -20.50 25.45 -27.58
C LEU A 433 -21.51 25.27 -26.44
N GLU A 434 -21.14 24.53 -25.39
CA GLU A 434 -21.95 24.35 -24.18
C GLU A 434 -21.77 25.47 -23.14
N MET A 435 -20.76 26.32 -23.32
CA MET A 435 -20.56 27.51 -22.48
C MET A 435 -21.64 28.58 -22.77
N PRO A 436 -22.28 29.15 -21.74
CA PRO A 436 -23.37 30.12 -21.88
C PRO A 436 -22.93 31.49 -22.40
#